data_AF-A0A957BQG6-F1
#
_entry.id   AF-A0A957BQG6-F1
#
_cell.length_a   1.000
_cell.length_b   1.000
_cell.length_c   1.000
_cell.angle_alpha   90.00
_cell.angle_beta   90.00
_cell.angle_gamma   90.00
#
_symmetry.space_group_name_H-M   'P 1'
#
loop_
_entity.id
_entity.type
_entity.pdbx_description
1 polymer ?
#
loop_
_entity_poly.entity_id
_entity_poly.type
_entity_poly.pdbx_seq_one_letter_code
_entity_poly.pdbx_strand_id
1 'polypeptide(L)'
;MFAHHRRITSLYILGSLGVAFLVVGVLLLTNSPATAQEDPSFHPAFVLRDAEGVNVLESGEPASTLRTCGECHDTAFIAGHSSHADAGFSATVAESAVAGGRPWETSDGLYGGWNPITYSVASADDWIQVYGARHVGGGPVAEQVEMNCFLCHTAAPNNEARIGALVDSDYAWASSATLLGTGIVEQAGQTWRWLPEAFNEDGSVREDLILVQDPSDQNCGQCHGLVHSDAQTPLTIAVGNESQWNTLTTGQIFSPQRMSNSGLNLADKTELSRSFDVHAERVVNCVDCHYALNNPVFETEAPITRPDHLNFDPRRMDFGDYLYRPLHEFANTDAETTTNFGSSERTCVNCHDAGSTHTWLPYTERHINALACETCHIPQLYGPAVESVDWTALLPDG
;
A
#
# COMPACT_ATOMS: atom_id res chain seq x y z
N MET A 1 80.43 19.18 15.60
CA MET A 1 79.48 18.10 15.20
C MET A 1 78.06 18.70 15.19
N PHE A 2 77.79 19.65 14.27
CA PHE A 2 76.56 20.48 14.24
C PHE A 2 75.78 20.30 12.93
N ALA A 3 75.69 19.08 12.42
CA ALA A 3 75.05 18.79 11.13
C ALA A 3 73.79 17.90 11.22
N HIS A 4 73.48 17.31 12.39
CA HIS A 4 72.39 16.34 12.51
C HIS A 4 71.04 16.89 12.99
N HIS A 5 70.98 18.11 13.55
CA HIS A 5 69.73 18.66 14.09
C HIS A 5 68.83 19.38 13.07
N ARG A 6 69.34 19.74 11.88
CA ARG A 6 68.54 20.44 10.86
C ARG A 6 67.70 19.51 9.97
N ARG A 7 68.05 18.22 9.86
CA ARG A 7 67.30 17.27 9.02
C ARG A 7 66.06 16.70 9.70
N ILE A 8 66.07 16.63 11.04
CA ILE A 8 64.96 16.06 11.81
C ILE A 8 63.78 17.05 11.89
N THR A 9 64.06 18.34 12.08
CA THR A 9 63.01 19.39 12.11
C THR A 9 62.30 19.59 10.78
N SER A 10 62.98 19.41 9.64
CA SER A 10 62.33 19.50 8.32
C SER A 10 61.40 18.32 8.00
N LEU A 11 61.67 17.11 8.51
CA LEU A 11 60.78 15.96 8.29
C LEU A 11 59.48 16.07 9.09
N TYR A 12 59.53 16.61 10.32
CA TYR A 12 58.32 16.78 11.13
C TYR A 12 57.37 17.85 10.56
N ILE A 13 57.92 18.95 10.03
CA ILE A 13 57.11 20.03 9.43
C ILE A 13 56.40 19.56 8.14
N LEU A 14 57.09 18.81 7.28
CA LEU A 14 56.51 18.21 6.07
C LEU A 14 55.46 17.13 6.40
N GLY A 15 55.70 16.32 7.43
CA GLY A 15 54.72 15.34 7.92
C GLY A 15 53.45 15.98 8.50
N SER A 16 53.59 17.06 9.29
CA SER A 16 52.44 17.78 9.85
C SER A 16 51.63 18.55 8.81
N LEU A 17 52.29 19.10 7.78
CA LEU A 17 51.60 19.73 6.63
C LEU A 17 50.86 18.70 5.79
N GLY A 18 51.45 17.52 5.55
CA GLY A 18 50.80 16.42 4.83
C GLY A 18 49.55 15.91 5.56
N VAL A 19 49.60 15.73 6.89
CA VAL A 19 48.45 15.31 7.69
C VAL A 19 47.38 16.41 7.76
N ALA A 20 47.76 17.69 7.87
CA ALA A 20 46.79 18.79 7.85
C ALA A 20 46.06 18.91 6.51
N PHE A 21 46.78 18.76 5.38
CA PHE A 21 46.14 18.75 4.05
C PHE A 21 45.24 17.53 3.83
N LEU A 22 45.58 16.37 4.39
CA LEU A 22 44.76 15.16 4.29
C LEU A 22 43.49 15.26 5.17
N VAL A 23 43.59 15.84 6.37
CA VAL A 23 42.44 16.08 7.25
C VAL A 23 41.51 17.16 6.69
N VAL A 24 42.05 18.26 6.16
CA VAL A 24 41.24 19.30 5.50
C VAL A 24 40.62 18.80 4.19
N GLY A 25 41.33 17.98 3.42
CA GLY A 25 40.78 17.34 2.22
C GLY A 25 39.65 16.36 2.52
N VAL A 26 39.75 15.57 3.60
CA VAL A 26 38.67 14.69 4.05
C VAL A 26 37.48 15.49 4.60
N LEU A 27 37.71 16.57 5.36
CA LEU A 27 36.65 17.45 5.86
C LEU A 27 35.93 18.23 4.76
N LEU A 28 36.60 18.57 3.66
CA LEU A 28 35.99 19.23 2.49
C LEU A 28 35.22 18.24 1.59
N LEU A 29 35.58 16.95 1.59
CA LEU A 29 34.84 15.90 0.86
C LEU A 29 33.60 15.42 1.62
N THR A 30 33.53 15.57 2.95
CA THR A 30 32.35 15.21 3.75
C THR A 30 31.34 16.34 3.93
N ASN A 31 31.68 17.57 3.52
CA ASN A 31 30.83 18.77 3.64
C ASN A 31 30.39 19.34 2.28
N SER A 32 30.46 18.56 1.21
CA SER A 32 29.61 18.85 0.06
C SER A 32 28.17 18.80 0.57
N PRO A 33 27.38 19.88 0.55
CA PRO A 33 25.95 19.72 0.64
C PRO A 33 25.62 18.74 -0.48
N ALA A 34 25.03 17.61 -0.13
CA ALA A 34 24.30 16.85 -1.13
C ALA A 34 23.38 17.90 -1.77
N THR A 35 23.68 18.28 -3.02
CA THR A 35 22.64 18.86 -3.86
C THR A 35 21.56 17.81 -3.78
N ALA A 36 20.48 18.13 -3.05
CA ALA A 36 19.25 17.38 -3.15
C ALA A 36 19.03 17.29 -4.66
N GLN A 37 19.19 16.07 -5.18
CA GLN A 37 18.67 15.78 -6.48
C GLN A 37 17.20 16.15 -6.32
N GLU A 38 16.76 17.21 -7.02
CA GLU A 38 15.34 17.47 -7.18
C GLU A 38 14.79 16.13 -7.64
N ASP A 39 14.08 15.45 -6.75
CA ASP A 39 13.35 14.27 -7.12
C ASP A 39 12.42 14.79 -8.20
N PRO A 40 12.53 14.33 -9.46
CA PRO A 40 11.66 14.83 -10.50
C PRO A 40 10.28 14.26 -10.17
N SER A 41 9.57 14.95 -9.28
CA SER A 41 8.17 14.70 -9.03
C SER A 41 7.51 14.80 -10.39
N PHE A 42 7.04 13.67 -10.90
CA PHE A 42 6.22 13.63 -12.10
C PHE A 42 4.89 14.36 -11.89
N HIS A 43 4.55 14.66 -10.63
CA HIS A 43 3.43 15.52 -10.25
C HIS A 43 3.81 16.99 -10.33
N PRO A 44 3.18 17.79 -11.21
CA PRO A 44 3.27 19.24 -11.14
C PRO A 44 2.49 19.77 -9.93
N ALA A 45 2.78 20.99 -9.48
CA ALA A 45 1.91 21.74 -8.58
C ALA A 45 0.45 21.72 -9.08
N PHE A 46 -0.49 21.45 -8.17
CA PHE A 46 -1.90 21.27 -8.48
C PHE A 46 -2.80 21.95 -7.45
N VAL A 47 -4.06 22.18 -7.81
CA VAL A 47 -5.05 22.83 -6.95
C VAL A 47 -5.92 21.75 -6.29
N LEU A 48 -6.04 21.79 -4.96
CA LEU A 48 -7.04 21.00 -4.25
C LEU A 48 -8.43 21.58 -4.55
N ARG A 49 -9.34 20.73 -5.06
CA ARG A 49 -10.68 21.12 -5.48
C ARG A 49 -11.75 20.41 -4.68
N ASP A 50 -12.87 21.08 -4.43
CA ASP A 50 -14.10 20.48 -3.91
C ASP A 50 -14.89 19.75 -5.00
N ALA A 51 -16.08 19.25 -4.66
CA ALA A 51 -16.95 18.49 -5.57
C ALA A 51 -17.42 19.30 -6.80
N GLU A 52 -17.57 20.61 -6.63
CA GLU A 52 -17.96 21.58 -7.65
C GLU A 52 -16.76 22.01 -8.52
N GLY A 53 -15.54 21.60 -8.15
CA GLY A 53 -14.31 21.94 -8.85
C GLY A 53 -13.71 23.29 -8.44
N VAL A 54 -14.24 23.91 -7.37
CA VAL A 54 -13.72 25.17 -6.82
C VAL A 54 -12.52 24.87 -5.92
N ASN A 55 -11.57 25.79 -5.85
CA ASN A 55 -10.43 25.65 -4.94
C ASN A 55 -10.94 25.57 -3.49
N VAL A 56 -10.50 24.56 -2.75
CA VAL A 56 -10.93 24.32 -1.37
C VAL A 56 -10.60 25.48 -0.43
N LEU A 57 -9.56 26.26 -0.72
CA LEU A 57 -9.22 27.47 0.04
C LEU A 57 -10.25 28.59 -0.17
N GLU A 58 -10.86 28.65 -1.36
CA GLU A 58 -11.89 29.64 -1.70
C GLU A 58 -13.26 29.22 -1.18
N SER A 59 -13.63 27.94 -1.32
CA SER A 59 -14.94 27.44 -0.92
C SER A 59 -15.03 27.10 0.58
N GLY A 60 -13.93 26.65 1.18
CA GLY A 60 -13.93 26.10 2.54
C GLY A 60 -14.51 24.67 2.62
N GLU A 61 -14.92 24.10 1.49
CA GLU A 61 -15.55 22.78 1.40
C GLU A 61 -14.50 21.64 1.40
N PRO A 62 -14.89 20.39 1.69
CA PRO A 62 -13.99 19.25 1.61
C PRO A 62 -13.43 19.01 0.20
N ALA A 63 -12.20 18.51 0.12
CA ALA A 63 -11.57 18.14 -1.13
C ALA A 63 -12.23 16.89 -1.75
N SER A 64 -12.50 16.95 -3.05
CA SER A 64 -12.74 15.79 -3.91
C SER A 64 -11.44 15.41 -4.60
N THR A 65 -10.98 14.20 -4.33
CA THR A 65 -9.80 13.61 -4.97
C THR A 65 -10.04 13.32 -6.46
N LEU A 66 -11.25 12.98 -6.87
CA LEU A 66 -11.62 12.78 -8.27
C LEU A 66 -11.66 14.10 -9.04
N ARG A 67 -12.01 15.23 -8.40
CA ARG A 67 -11.91 16.57 -9.03
C ARG A 67 -10.49 17.09 -9.02
N THR A 68 -9.77 16.92 -7.92
CA THR A 68 -8.38 17.36 -7.76
C THR A 68 -7.46 16.64 -8.75
N CYS A 69 -7.44 15.30 -8.72
CA CYS A 69 -6.60 14.50 -9.59
C CYS A 69 -7.19 14.41 -11.02
N GLY A 70 -8.48 14.70 -11.19
CA GLY A 70 -9.21 14.69 -12.46
C GLY A 70 -8.74 15.71 -13.48
N GLU A 71 -7.97 16.72 -13.04
CA GLU A 71 -7.35 17.71 -13.93
C GLU A 71 -6.27 17.09 -14.82
N CYS A 72 -5.67 15.97 -14.38
CA CYS A 72 -4.54 15.31 -15.06
C CYS A 72 -4.78 13.81 -15.32
N HIS A 73 -5.67 13.17 -14.58
CA HIS A 73 -6.00 11.75 -14.70
C HIS A 73 -7.48 11.57 -15.05
N ASP A 74 -7.82 10.51 -15.78
CA ASP A 74 -9.21 10.12 -16.01
C ASP A 74 -9.77 9.42 -14.75
N THR A 75 -10.07 10.22 -13.73
CA THR A 75 -10.53 9.75 -12.43
C THR A 75 -11.87 9.02 -12.49
N ALA A 76 -12.71 9.35 -13.49
CA ALA A 76 -13.95 8.62 -13.76
C ALA A 76 -13.67 7.19 -14.25
N PHE A 77 -12.71 7.02 -15.16
CA PHE A 77 -12.25 5.69 -15.57
C PHE A 77 -11.62 4.94 -14.40
N ILE A 78 -10.72 5.59 -13.65
CA ILE A 78 -10.02 4.98 -12.51
C ILE A 78 -11.00 4.43 -11.47
N ALA A 79 -11.91 5.27 -10.97
CA ALA A 79 -12.86 4.88 -9.94
C ALA A 79 -13.89 3.86 -10.45
N GLY A 80 -14.33 3.99 -11.71
CA GLY A 80 -15.33 3.09 -12.32
C GLY A 80 -14.80 1.71 -12.71
N HIS A 81 -13.49 1.48 -12.65
CA HIS A 81 -12.85 0.20 -13.00
C HIS A 81 -11.98 -0.33 -11.86
N SER A 82 -12.38 -0.08 -10.62
CA SER A 82 -11.67 -0.55 -9.43
C SER A 82 -12.63 -1.29 -8.50
N SER A 83 -12.42 -2.59 -8.33
CA SER A 83 -13.12 -3.38 -7.31
C SER A 83 -12.89 -2.84 -5.89
N HIS A 84 -11.75 -2.20 -5.63
CA HIS A 84 -11.45 -1.60 -4.33
C HIS A 84 -12.38 -0.41 -4.02
N ALA A 85 -12.67 0.44 -5.00
CA ALA A 85 -13.62 1.55 -4.85
C ALA A 85 -15.08 1.12 -4.99
N ASP A 86 -15.41 0.20 -5.89
CA ASP A 86 -16.79 -0.26 -6.06
C ASP A 86 -17.24 -1.10 -4.86
N ALA A 87 -16.36 -1.94 -4.33
CA ALA A 87 -16.62 -2.86 -3.22
C ALA A 87 -17.93 -3.68 -3.38
N GLY A 88 -18.35 -3.94 -4.62
CA GLY A 88 -19.56 -4.69 -4.97
C GLY A 88 -20.84 -3.85 -5.02
N PHE A 89 -20.75 -2.52 -4.88
CA PHE A 89 -21.90 -1.64 -4.89
C PHE A 89 -22.64 -1.72 -6.23
N SER A 90 -21.92 -1.65 -7.35
CA SER A 90 -22.51 -1.72 -8.70
C SER A 90 -23.24 -3.04 -8.99
N ALA A 91 -22.88 -4.13 -8.29
CA ALA A 91 -23.47 -5.45 -8.44
C ALA A 91 -24.74 -5.65 -7.57
N THR A 92 -25.14 -4.65 -6.78
CA THR A 92 -26.28 -4.77 -5.85
C THR A 92 -27.62 -4.91 -6.59
N VAL A 93 -28.37 -5.94 -6.23
CA VAL A 93 -29.76 -6.19 -6.69
C VAL A 93 -30.76 -6.00 -5.56
N ALA A 94 -32.02 -5.74 -5.90
CA ALA A 94 -33.08 -5.73 -4.90
C ALA A 94 -33.25 -7.14 -4.26
N GLU A 95 -33.64 -7.21 -2.99
CA GLU A 95 -33.87 -8.51 -2.30
C GLU A 95 -34.81 -9.45 -3.07
N SER A 96 -35.83 -8.89 -3.72
CA SER A 96 -36.79 -9.62 -4.54
C SER A 96 -36.21 -10.18 -5.84
N ALA A 97 -35.01 -9.76 -6.22
CA ALA A 97 -34.34 -10.10 -7.47
C ALA A 97 -33.09 -10.98 -7.25
N VAL A 98 -32.77 -11.35 -6.01
CA VAL A 98 -31.67 -12.28 -5.72
C VAL A 98 -31.98 -13.66 -6.32
N ALA A 99 -31.14 -14.10 -7.26
CA ALA A 99 -31.32 -15.36 -7.96
C ALA A 99 -30.57 -16.49 -7.25
N GLY A 100 -31.29 -17.50 -6.74
CA GLY A 100 -30.70 -18.73 -6.22
C GLY A 100 -29.94 -18.63 -4.88
N GLY A 101 -29.81 -17.42 -4.31
CA GLY A 101 -29.21 -17.15 -3.00
C GLY A 101 -30.24 -16.81 -1.92
N ARG A 102 -29.78 -16.26 -0.80
CA ARG A 102 -30.68 -15.77 0.26
C ARG A 102 -31.18 -14.37 -0.10
N PRO A 103 -32.45 -14.00 0.18
CA PRO A 103 -33.00 -12.70 -0.23
C PRO A 103 -32.21 -11.47 0.24
N TRP A 104 -31.44 -11.61 1.33
CA TRP A 104 -30.63 -10.54 1.90
C TRP A 104 -29.17 -10.50 1.39
N GLU A 105 -28.77 -11.43 0.52
CA GLU A 105 -27.47 -11.44 -0.16
C GLU A 105 -27.63 -10.67 -1.49
N THR A 106 -27.66 -9.35 -1.40
CA THR A 106 -27.99 -8.46 -2.51
C THR A 106 -26.82 -8.19 -3.45
N SER A 107 -25.59 -8.57 -3.08
CA SER A 107 -24.40 -8.50 -3.94
C SER A 107 -23.39 -9.58 -3.52
N ASP A 108 -22.44 -9.90 -4.38
CA ASP A 108 -21.32 -10.82 -4.13
C ASP A 108 -20.08 -10.12 -3.55
N GLY A 109 -20.07 -8.79 -3.46
CA GLY A 109 -18.99 -8.01 -2.88
C GLY A 109 -19.15 -7.69 -1.39
N LEU A 110 -18.33 -6.74 -0.92
CA LEU A 110 -18.32 -6.31 0.48
C LEU A 110 -19.63 -5.62 0.89
N TYR A 111 -20.22 -4.85 -0.03
CA TYR A 111 -21.59 -4.35 0.10
C TYR A 111 -22.60 -5.45 -0.24
N GLY A 112 -23.67 -5.58 0.54
CA GLY A 112 -24.79 -6.49 0.24
C GLY A 112 -24.48 -8.00 0.33
N GLY A 113 -23.21 -8.40 0.40
CA GLY A 113 -22.78 -9.79 0.60
C GLY A 113 -22.83 -10.24 2.05
N TRP A 114 -23.16 -11.51 2.27
CA TRP A 114 -23.08 -12.12 3.60
C TRP A 114 -21.65 -12.60 3.88
N ASN A 115 -21.10 -12.20 5.03
CA ASN A 115 -19.78 -12.64 5.48
C ASN A 115 -19.89 -13.52 6.74
N PRO A 116 -19.39 -14.77 6.73
CA PRO A 116 -19.47 -15.71 7.84
C PRO A 116 -18.67 -15.29 9.08
N ILE A 117 -17.74 -14.34 8.95
CA ILE A 117 -16.92 -13.84 10.05
C ILE A 117 -17.64 -12.70 10.77
N THR A 118 -18.44 -11.91 10.06
CA THR A 118 -19.08 -10.71 10.61
C THR A 118 -20.58 -10.87 10.86
N TYR A 119 -21.21 -11.90 10.29
CA TYR A 119 -22.64 -12.22 10.46
C TYR A 119 -23.60 -11.04 10.20
N SER A 120 -23.22 -10.06 9.38
CA SER A 120 -24.01 -8.85 9.14
C SER A 120 -24.43 -8.71 7.68
N VAL A 121 -25.68 -8.34 7.46
CA VAL A 121 -26.14 -7.64 6.25
C VAL A 121 -26.37 -6.18 6.64
N ALA A 122 -25.51 -5.30 6.15
CA ALA A 122 -25.53 -3.88 6.51
C ALA A 122 -25.92 -3.05 5.28
N SER A 123 -26.64 -1.93 5.51
CA SER A 123 -26.78 -0.90 4.47
C SER A 123 -25.38 -0.35 4.10
N ALA A 124 -25.26 0.37 2.98
CA ALA A 124 -23.97 0.96 2.60
C ALA A 124 -23.41 1.87 3.72
N ASP A 125 -24.25 2.70 4.32
CA ASP A 125 -23.87 3.59 5.43
C ASP A 125 -23.45 2.81 6.69
N ASP A 126 -24.26 1.84 7.13
CA ASP A 126 -23.93 1.02 8.29
C ASP A 126 -22.64 0.22 8.06
N TRP A 127 -22.43 -0.25 6.83
CA TRP A 127 -21.23 -0.97 6.46
C TRP A 127 -20.01 -0.05 6.48
N ILE A 128 -20.10 1.17 5.94
CA ILE A 128 -18.98 2.12 5.93
C ILE A 128 -18.60 2.53 7.36
N GLN A 129 -19.56 2.74 8.25
CA GLN A 129 -19.25 3.07 9.66
C GLN A 129 -18.52 1.94 10.38
N VAL A 130 -18.84 0.68 10.08
CA VAL A 130 -18.27 -0.50 10.76
C VAL A 130 -16.99 -1.01 10.08
N TYR A 131 -16.96 -1.02 8.75
CA TYR A 131 -15.92 -1.64 7.93
C TYR A 131 -15.20 -0.68 7.00
N GLY A 132 -15.55 0.62 6.99
CA GLY A 132 -14.91 1.64 6.15
C GLY A 132 -13.41 1.77 6.38
N ALA A 133 -12.91 1.34 7.54
CA ALA A 133 -11.47 1.17 7.79
C ALA A 133 -10.76 0.25 6.78
N ARG A 134 -11.48 -0.66 6.14
CA ARG A 134 -10.98 -1.60 5.13
C ARG A 134 -11.28 -1.18 3.69
N HIS A 135 -12.06 -0.12 3.53
CA HIS A 135 -12.42 0.41 2.24
C HIS A 135 -11.52 1.59 1.89
N VAL A 136 -11.25 1.80 0.62
CA VAL A 136 -10.36 2.86 0.12
C VAL A 136 -11.01 4.25 0.07
N GLY A 137 -12.32 4.34 0.30
CA GLY A 137 -13.08 5.57 0.04
C GLY A 137 -13.14 6.63 1.16
N GLY A 138 -13.53 7.84 0.76
CA GLY A 138 -13.85 9.06 1.50
C GLY A 138 -14.02 10.24 0.53
N GLY A 139 -14.70 11.34 0.91
CA GLY A 139 -14.85 12.53 0.05
C GLY A 139 -16.32 12.89 -0.27
N PRO A 140 -16.56 13.97 -1.03
CA PRO A 140 -17.89 14.55 -1.18
C PRO A 140 -18.78 13.76 -2.14
N VAL A 141 -19.64 12.92 -1.57
CA VAL A 141 -20.75 12.21 -2.23
C VAL A 141 -21.79 11.90 -1.14
N ALA A 142 -23.07 11.80 -1.51
CA ALA A 142 -24.19 11.71 -0.57
C ALA A 142 -24.15 10.47 0.36
N GLU A 143 -24.83 9.38 0.02
CA GLU A 143 -24.90 8.12 0.81
C GLU A 143 -23.73 7.15 0.50
N GLN A 144 -22.63 7.65 -0.07
CA GLN A 144 -21.49 6.86 -0.55
C GLN A 144 -20.18 7.62 -0.33
N VAL A 145 -19.07 6.93 -0.49
CA VAL A 145 -17.71 7.49 -0.36
C VAL A 145 -16.98 7.45 -1.70
N GLU A 146 -16.34 8.56 -2.06
CA GLU A 146 -15.51 8.67 -3.25
C GLU A 146 -14.21 7.87 -3.07
N MET A 147 -13.55 7.39 -4.13
CA MET A 147 -12.18 6.86 -4.02
C MET A 147 -11.24 7.92 -3.45
N ASN A 148 -10.53 7.64 -2.35
CA ASN A 148 -9.59 8.57 -1.73
C ASN A 148 -8.17 8.35 -2.25
N CYS A 149 -7.74 9.15 -3.23
CA CYS A 149 -6.38 9.06 -3.78
C CYS A 149 -5.27 9.34 -2.76
N PHE A 150 -5.52 10.18 -1.74
CA PHE A 150 -4.49 10.54 -0.76
C PHE A 150 -4.05 9.36 0.10
N LEU A 151 -4.94 8.38 0.31
CA LEU A 151 -4.65 7.20 1.13
C LEU A 151 -3.49 6.37 0.57
N CYS A 152 -3.39 6.26 -0.75
CA CYS A 152 -2.37 5.45 -1.41
C CYS A 152 -1.22 6.29 -1.98
N HIS A 153 -1.51 7.52 -2.41
CA HIS A 153 -0.53 8.34 -3.12
C HIS A 153 0.16 9.39 -2.24
N THR A 154 -0.05 9.41 -0.92
CA THR A 154 0.75 10.25 -0.02
C THR A 154 1.67 9.40 0.85
N ALA A 155 2.82 9.97 1.23
CA ALA A 155 3.84 9.27 2.00
C ALA A 155 3.41 8.91 3.44
N ALA A 156 2.55 9.74 4.06
CA ALA A 156 2.12 9.56 5.44
C ALA A 156 0.64 9.93 5.61
N PRO A 157 -0.29 9.16 5.01
CA PRO A 157 -1.72 9.42 5.12
C PRO A 157 -2.17 9.25 6.57
N ASN A 158 -2.96 10.20 7.08
CA ASN A 158 -3.59 10.09 8.39
C ASN A 158 -4.86 9.22 8.30
N ASN A 159 -4.66 7.91 8.20
CA ASN A 159 -5.77 6.96 8.08
C ASN A 159 -6.61 6.88 9.36
N GLU A 160 -6.04 7.17 10.53
CA GLU A 160 -6.79 7.25 11.80
C GLU A 160 -7.84 8.37 11.74
N ALA A 161 -7.46 9.56 11.28
CA ALA A 161 -8.39 10.67 11.11
C ALA A 161 -9.45 10.39 10.04
N ARG A 162 -9.07 9.73 8.93
CA ARG A 162 -10.04 9.25 7.91
C ARG A 162 -11.06 8.30 8.52
N ILE A 163 -10.62 7.29 9.26
CA ILE A 163 -11.50 6.30 9.91
C ILE A 163 -12.42 6.99 10.93
N GLY A 164 -11.89 7.92 11.72
CA GLY A 164 -12.70 8.72 12.64
C GLY A 164 -13.84 9.44 11.93
N ALA A 165 -13.56 10.10 10.80
CA ALA A 165 -14.59 10.74 9.98
C ALA A 165 -15.63 9.75 9.44
N LEU A 166 -15.22 8.55 9.01
CA LEU A 166 -16.16 7.51 8.56
C LEU A 166 -17.06 7.00 9.69
N VAL A 167 -16.51 6.77 10.88
CA VAL A 167 -17.27 6.34 12.08
C VAL A 167 -18.27 7.42 12.52
N ASP A 168 -17.88 8.68 12.43
CA ASP A 168 -18.73 9.83 12.78
C ASP A 168 -19.74 10.20 11.68
N SER A 169 -19.80 9.43 10.59
CA SER A 169 -20.63 9.71 9.39
C SER A 169 -20.30 11.03 8.68
N ASP A 170 -19.11 11.57 8.90
CA ASP A 170 -18.57 12.75 8.20
C ASP A 170 -17.87 12.34 6.90
N TYR A 171 -18.60 11.63 6.03
CA TYR A 171 -18.06 11.03 4.80
C TYR A 171 -17.43 12.07 3.88
N ALA A 172 -18.03 13.26 3.82
CA ALA A 172 -17.58 14.36 2.99
C ALA A 172 -16.14 14.78 3.33
N TRP A 173 -15.79 14.81 4.62
CA TRP A 173 -14.45 15.20 5.07
C TRP A 173 -13.45 14.05 5.16
N ALA A 174 -13.85 12.79 5.02
CA ALA A 174 -12.95 11.64 5.20
C ALA A 174 -11.67 11.70 4.34
N SER A 175 -11.78 12.11 3.06
CA SER A 175 -10.58 12.30 2.21
C SER A 175 -9.69 13.43 2.69
N SER A 176 -10.29 14.56 3.07
CA SER A 176 -9.55 15.71 3.58
C SER A 176 -8.88 15.40 4.93
N ALA A 177 -9.54 14.63 5.80
CA ALA A 177 -9.01 14.16 7.08
C ALA A 177 -7.72 13.33 6.92
N THR A 178 -7.54 12.68 5.76
CA THR A 178 -6.29 11.96 5.44
C THR A 178 -5.07 12.89 5.41
N LEU A 179 -5.27 14.19 5.17
CA LEU A 179 -4.22 15.20 5.19
C LEU A 179 -4.00 15.81 6.58
N LEU A 180 -4.71 15.37 7.62
CA LEU A 180 -4.55 15.93 8.96
C LEU A 180 -3.12 15.70 9.48
N GLY A 181 -2.48 16.78 9.93
CA GLY A 181 -1.09 16.76 10.43
C GLY A 181 -0.04 17.12 9.37
N THR A 182 -0.42 17.23 8.09
CA THR A 182 0.47 17.73 7.02
C THR A 182 0.69 19.24 7.09
N GLY A 183 -0.20 19.97 7.78
CA GLY A 183 -0.25 21.44 7.75
C GLY A 183 -1.08 22.01 6.60
N ILE A 184 -1.78 21.19 5.83
CA ILE A 184 -2.73 21.62 4.78
C ILE A 184 -4.12 21.87 5.35
N VAL A 185 -4.56 21.01 6.26
CA VAL A 185 -5.86 21.06 6.91
C VAL A 185 -5.70 20.88 8.42
N GLU A 186 -6.55 21.55 9.19
CA GLU A 186 -6.69 21.34 10.62
C GLU A 186 -8.12 20.98 11.00
N GLN A 187 -8.27 20.26 12.10
CA GLN A 187 -9.55 20.01 12.74
C GLN A 187 -9.67 20.89 14.00
N ALA A 188 -10.66 21.78 14.00
CA ALA A 188 -11.00 22.66 15.11
C ALA A 188 -12.35 22.23 15.71
N GLY A 189 -12.30 21.35 16.70
CA GLY A 189 -13.51 20.73 17.27
C GLY A 189 -14.19 19.82 16.24
N GLN A 190 -15.46 20.07 15.93
CA GLN A 190 -16.21 19.32 14.90
C GLN A 190 -16.14 19.98 13.51
N THR A 191 -15.29 21.00 13.34
CA THR A 191 -15.16 21.72 12.08
C THR A 191 -13.77 21.56 11.50
N TRP A 192 -13.68 21.55 10.18
CA TRP A 192 -12.42 21.49 9.45
C TRP A 192 -12.09 22.85 8.85
N ARG A 193 -10.80 23.13 8.71
CA ARG A 193 -10.31 24.37 8.10
C ARG A 193 -9.06 24.13 7.26
N TRP A 194 -9.07 24.64 6.03
CA TRP A 194 -7.88 24.73 5.19
C TRP A 194 -6.94 25.83 5.67
N LEU A 195 -5.65 25.53 5.73
CA LEU A 195 -4.62 26.46 6.20
C LEU A 195 -4.06 27.26 5.01
N PRO A 196 -4.28 28.59 4.93
CA PRO A 196 -3.87 29.39 3.78
C PRO A 196 -2.37 29.32 3.48
N GLU A 197 -1.54 29.12 4.51
CA GLU A 197 -0.08 29.03 4.39
C GLU A 197 0.39 27.77 3.66
N ALA A 198 -0.50 26.80 3.45
CA ALA A 198 -0.24 25.59 2.70
C ALA A 198 -0.40 25.76 1.18
N PHE A 199 -0.89 26.91 0.72
CA PHE A 199 -1.18 27.19 -0.68
C PHE A 199 -0.28 28.30 -1.22
N ASN A 200 0.11 28.16 -2.49
CA ASN A 200 0.85 29.15 -3.24
C ASN A 200 -0.09 30.29 -3.70
N GLU A 201 0.50 31.38 -4.21
CA GLU A 201 -0.27 32.55 -4.70
C GLU A 201 -1.22 32.21 -5.87
N ASP A 202 -0.92 31.15 -6.63
CA ASP A 202 -1.77 30.66 -7.72
C ASP A 202 -2.87 29.69 -7.24
N GLY A 203 -2.97 29.46 -5.93
CA GLY A 203 -3.93 28.56 -5.29
C GLY A 203 -3.54 27.09 -5.32
N SER A 204 -2.39 26.73 -5.90
CA SER A 204 -1.88 25.35 -5.83
C SER A 204 -1.42 25.02 -4.41
N VAL A 205 -1.53 23.75 -4.02
CA VAL A 205 -0.98 23.29 -2.75
C VAL A 205 0.54 23.19 -2.84
N ARG A 206 1.23 23.55 -1.77
CA ARG A 206 2.68 23.45 -1.65
C ARG A 206 3.15 21.99 -1.74
N GLU A 207 4.05 21.72 -2.69
CA GLU A 207 4.59 20.39 -2.95
C GLU A 207 5.33 19.78 -1.74
N ASP A 208 5.96 20.61 -0.90
CA ASP A 208 6.67 20.13 0.30
C ASP A 208 5.72 19.61 1.40
N LEU A 209 4.42 19.91 1.31
CA LEU A 209 3.40 19.45 2.26
C LEU A 209 2.60 18.24 1.75
N ILE A 210 2.53 18.05 0.43
CA ILE A 210 1.82 16.94 -0.21
C ILE A 210 2.73 16.24 -1.21
N LEU A 211 3.57 15.35 -0.66
CA LEU A 211 4.45 14.52 -1.47
C LEU A 211 3.63 13.39 -2.09
N VAL A 212 3.20 13.62 -3.32
CA VAL A 212 2.52 12.61 -4.13
C VAL A 212 3.55 11.58 -4.60
N GLN A 213 3.27 10.29 -4.37
CA GLN A 213 4.19 9.19 -4.67
C GLN A 213 3.45 7.95 -5.19
N ASP A 214 4.23 6.98 -5.66
CA ASP A 214 3.73 5.62 -5.86
C ASP A 214 3.33 4.99 -4.51
N PRO A 215 2.30 4.12 -4.47
CA PRO A 215 1.91 3.46 -3.24
C PRO A 215 3.05 2.61 -2.66
N SER A 216 3.36 2.83 -1.39
CA SER A 216 4.30 2.01 -0.62
C SER A 216 3.60 0.80 0.01
N ASP A 217 4.37 -0.18 0.47
CA ASP A 217 3.84 -1.30 1.25
C ASP A 217 3.07 -0.79 2.49
N GLN A 218 3.54 0.30 3.12
CA GLN A 218 2.86 0.90 4.27
C GLN A 218 1.46 1.39 3.92
N ASN A 219 1.25 1.91 2.71
CA ASN A 219 -0.09 2.31 2.26
C ASN A 219 -1.01 1.09 2.15
N CYS A 220 -0.53 -0.01 1.58
CA CYS A 220 -1.29 -1.27 1.49
C CYS A 220 -1.59 -1.87 2.88
N GLY A 221 -0.62 -1.79 3.80
CA GLY A 221 -0.71 -2.27 5.17
C GLY A 221 -1.76 -1.55 6.04
N GLN A 222 -2.27 -0.39 5.59
CA GLN A 222 -3.37 0.29 6.27
C GLN A 222 -4.64 -0.57 6.36
N CYS A 223 -4.85 -1.47 5.38
CA CYS A 223 -6.00 -2.38 5.32
C CYS A 223 -5.59 -3.85 5.27
N HIS A 224 -4.48 -4.18 4.60
CA HIS A 224 -4.11 -5.57 4.30
C HIS A 224 -3.35 -6.30 5.41
N GLY A 225 -3.05 -5.64 6.53
CA GLY A 225 -2.38 -6.25 7.68
C GLY A 225 -1.07 -5.56 8.04
N LEU A 226 -0.34 -6.16 8.98
CA LEU A 226 0.91 -5.60 9.48
C LEU A 226 2.00 -5.63 8.39
N VAL A 227 2.39 -4.43 7.98
CA VAL A 227 3.60 -4.14 7.21
C VAL A 227 4.61 -3.49 8.13
N HIS A 228 5.79 -4.10 8.25
CA HIS A 228 6.89 -3.60 9.08
C HIS A 228 8.21 -3.68 8.30
N SER A 229 8.51 -2.63 7.53
CA SER A 229 9.70 -2.61 6.67
C SER A 229 10.97 -2.11 7.37
N ASP A 230 10.86 -1.52 8.56
CA ASP A 230 12.03 -1.11 9.35
C ASP A 230 12.71 -2.30 10.03
N ALA A 231 13.81 -2.76 9.46
CA ALA A 231 14.58 -3.87 10.02
C ALA A 231 15.29 -3.53 11.36
N GLN A 232 15.48 -2.25 11.69
CA GLN A 232 16.22 -1.81 12.88
C GLN A 232 15.35 -1.79 14.14
N THR A 233 14.08 -1.41 14.01
CA THR A 233 13.14 -1.45 15.14
C THR A 233 12.56 -2.86 15.27
N PRO A 234 12.62 -3.49 16.46
CA PRO A 234 12.00 -4.79 16.68
C PRO A 234 10.50 -4.75 16.41
N LEU A 235 10.01 -5.65 15.56
CA LEU A 235 8.59 -5.78 15.22
C LEU A 235 7.81 -6.21 16.46
N THR A 236 6.82 -5.41 16.84
CA THR A 236 5.88 -5.72 17.92
C THR A 236 4.45 -5.66 17.40
N ILE A 237 3.57 -6.49 17.95
CA ILE A 237 2.13 -6.40 17.71
C ILE A 237 1.47 -5.93 19.00
N ALA A 238 0.72 -4.84 18.91
CA ALA A 238 -0.03 -4.32 20.03
C ALA A 238 -1.26 -5.20 20.27
N VAL A 239 -1.37 -5.76 21.48
CA VAL A 239 -2.55 -6.54 21.89
C VAL A 239 -3.78 -5.64 21.88
N GLY A 240 -4.86 -6.10 21.25
CA GLY A 240 -6.10 -5.35 21.13
C GLY A 240 -6.11 -4.28 20.04
N ASN A 241 -5.04 -4.16 19.23
CA ASN A 241 -5.10 -3.36 18.01
C ASN A 241 -5.79 -4.16 16.89
N GLU A 242 -7.08 -3.91 16.69
CA GLU A 242 -7.90 -4.58 15.67
C GLU A 242 -7.69 -4.02 14.26
N SER A 243 -6.89 -2.95 14.09
CA SER A 243 -6.64 -2.37 12.76
C SER A 243 -5.86 -3.32 11.84
N GLN A 244 -5.11 -4.27 12.40
CA GLN A 244 -4.32 -5.26 11.66
C GLN A 244 -5.08 -6.56 11.41
N TRP A 245 -6.35 -6.43 11.00
CA TRP A 245 -7.30 -7.55 10.92
C TRP A 245 -6.78 -8.77 10.16
N ASN A 246 -6.16 -8.59 9.00
CA ASN A 246 -5.66 -9.71 8.20
C ASN A 246 -4.50 -10.44 8.88
N THR A 247 -3.60 -9.71 9.55
CA THR A 247 -2.57 -10.34 10.39
C THR A 247 -3.21 -11.13 11.53
N LEU A 248 -4.23 -10.56 12.16
CA LEU A 248 -4.96 -11.20 13.25
C LEU A 248 -5.75 -12.44 12.80
N THR A 249 -6.24 -12.52 11.57
CA THR A 249 -7.03 -13.67 11.11
C THR A 249 -6.20 -14.75 10.41
N THR A 250 -5.05 -14.39 9.84
CA THR A 250 -4.22 -15.32 9.06
C THR A 250 -2.86 -15.62 9.71
N GLY A 251 -2.36 -14.75 10.59
CA GLY A 251 -0.99 -14.79 11.09
C GLY A 251 0.07 -14.32 10.09
N GLN A 252 -0.33 -13.77 8.93
CA GLN A 252 0.58 -13.20 7.93
C GLN A 252 1.13 -11.85 8.39
N ILE A 253 2.43 -11.64 8.18
CA ILE A 253 3.16 -10.41 8.50
C ILE A 253 4.13 -10.12 7.35
N PHE A 254 4.04 -8.94 6.75
CA PHE A 254 4.99 -8.52 5.73
C PHE A 254 6.15 -7.77 6.39
N SER A 255 7.29 -8.46 6.56
CA SER A 255 8.47 -7.85 7.17
C SER A 255 9.77 -8.56 6.76
N PRO A 256 10.84 -7.79 6.43
CA PRO A 256 12.17 -8.36 6.19
C PRO A 256 12.85 -8.85 7.48
N GLN A 257 12.29 -8.52 8.65
CA GLN A 257 12.94 -8.81 9.92
C GLN A 257 12.95 -10.32 10.20
N ARG A 258 14.11 -10.83 10.62
CA ARG A 258 14.24 -12.19 11.16
C ARG A 258 13.35 -12.35 12.39
N MET A 259 12.60 -13.45 12.45
CA MET A 259 11.69 -13.72 13.56
C MET A 259 12.39 -13.73 14.92
N SER A 260 13.60 -14.28 14.98
CA SER A 260 14.48 -14.26 16.16
C SER A 260 14.81 -12.85 16.67
N ASN A 261 14.81 -11.83 15.79
CA ASN A 261 15.12 -10.44 16.14
C ASN A 261 13.88 -9.60 16.43
N SER A 262 12.68 -10.16 16.26
CA SER A 262 11.43 -9.43 16.51
C SER A 262 11.24 -9.09 17.98
N GLY A 263 10.27 -8.23 18.29
CA GLY A 263 9.78 -8.01 19.64
C GLY A 263 8.74 -9.05 20.11
N LEU A 264 8.37 -10.02 19.25
CA LEU A 264 7.33 -11.00 19.56
C LEU A 264 7.82 -12.12 20.50
N ASN A 265 6.92 -12.66 21.32
CA ASN A 265 7.20 -13.79 22.21
C ASN A 265 6.90 -15.13 21.52
N LEU A 266 7.76 -15.54 20.58
CA LEU A 266 7.59 -16.77 19.80
C LEU A 266 8.18 -18.00 20.52
N ALA A 267 7.55 -19.16 20.37
CA ALA A 267 8.12 -20.43 20.81
C ALA A 267 9.43 -20.71 20.06
N ASP A 268 10.45 -21.19 20.79
CA ASP A 268 11.78 -21.52 20.26
C ASP A 268 12.41 -20.38 19.42
N LYS A 269 12.11 -19.13 19.78
CA LYS A 269 12.44 -17.92 19.00
C LYS A 269 13.89 -17.84 18.54
N THR A 270 14.84 -18.31 19.35
CA THR A 270 16.27 -18.30 19.01
C THR A 270 16.62 -19.19 17.82
N GLU A 271 15.79 -20.18 17.49
CA GLU A 271 15.95 -21.08 16.35
C GLU A 271 15.28 -20.54 15.07
N LEU A 272 14.43 -19.52 15.19
CA LEU A 272 13.69 -18.93 14.07
C LEU A 272 14.55 -17.92 13.30
N SER A 273 15.48 -18.42 12.49
CA SER A 273 16.47 -17.61 11.78
C SER A 273 15.98 -16.97 10.47
N ARG A 274 14.82 -17.39 9.95
CA ARG A 274 14.24 -16.82 8.71
C ARG A 274 13.47 -15.52 8.99
N SER A 275 13.27 -14.70 7.96
CA SER A 275 12.40 -13.52 8.01
C SER A 275 10.92 -13.93 8.17
N PHE A 276 10.07 -12.97 8.55
CA PHE A 276 8.62 -13.17 8.45
C PHE A 276 8.19 -13.32 6.98
N ASP A 277 8.74 -12.49 6.10
CA ASP A 277 8.49 -12.54 4.67
C ASP A 277 9.81 -12.43 3.87
N VAL A 278 9.99 -13.35 2.92
CA VAL A 278 11.21 -13.40 2.09
C VAL A 278 11.17 -12.38 0.94
N HIS A 279 9.99 -12.03 0.45
CA HIS A 279 9.80 -10.99 -0.57
C HIS A 279 10.21 -9.64 0.02
N ALA A 280 9.75 -9.33 1.23
CA ALA A 280 10.17 -8.15 1.97
C ALA A 280 11.69 -8.14 2.23
N GLU A 281 12.29 -9.27 2.63
CA GLU A 281 13.77 -9.40 2.79
C GLU A 281 14.52 -9.08 1.48
N ARG A 282 13.92 -9.41 0.33
CA ARG A 282 14.48 -9.19 -1.00
C ARG A 282 14.03 -7.89 -1.66
N VAL A 283 13.33 -7.01 -0.93
CA VAL A 283 12.85 -5.71 -1.42
C VAL A 283 11.90 -5.87 -2.63
N VAL A 284 11.11 -6.94 -2.61
CA VAL A 284 9.96 -7.10 -3.50
C VAL A 284 8.76 -6.51 -2.76
N ASN A 285 8.17 -5.46 -3.32
CA ASN A 285 7.08 -4.69 -2.72
C ASN A 285 5.73 -5.27 -3.14
N CYS A 286 4.66 -4.87 -2.45
CA CYS A 286 3.29 -5.28 -2.76
C CYS A 286 2.93 -5.00 -4.22
N VAL A 287 3.28 -3.82 -4.75
CA VAL A 287 2.95 -3.40 -6.12
C VAL A 287 3.72 -4.16 -7.20
N ASP A 288 4.82 -4.83 -6.86
CA ASP A 288 5.57 -5.68 -7.81
C ASP A 288 4.80 -6.98 -8.13
N CYS A 289 3.92 -7.41 -7.22
CA CYS A 289 3.03 -8.55 -7.40
C CYS A 289 1.58 -8.12 -7.70
N HIS A 290 1.11 -7.05 -7.07
CA HIS A 290 -0.23 -6.46 -7.21
C HIS A 290 -0.19 -5.18 -8.07
N TYR A 291 0.37 -5.28 -9.28
CA TYR A 291 0.45 -4.17 -10.22
C TYR A 291 -0.92 -3.89 -10.87
N ALA A 292 -1.12 -2.66 -11.33
CA ALA A 292 -2.26 -2.29 -12.19
C ALA A 292 -2.29 -3.17 -13.45
N LEU A 293 -3.44 -3.77 -13.77
CA LEU A 293 -3.54 -4.75 -14.87
C LEU A 293 -3.13 -4.20 -16.25
N ASN A 294 -3.23 -2.89 -16.47
CA ASN A 294 -2.80 -2.21 -17.70
C ASN A 294 -1.40 -1.60 -17.61
N ASN A 295 -0.60 -1.96 -16.60
CA ASN A 295 0.77 -1.48 -16.50
C ASN A 295 1.61 -2.02 -17.68
N PRO A 296 2.17 -1.15 -18.55
CA PRO A 296 2.82 -1.58 -19.79
C PRO A 296 4.12 -2.38 -19.57
N VAL A 297 4.68 -2.36 -18.36
CA VAL A 297 5.85 -3.17 -17.98
C VAL A 297 5.43 -4.64 -17.78
N PHE A 298 4.32 -4.86 -17.08
CA PHE A 298 3.87 -6.17 -16.65
C PHE A 298 2.80 -6.79 -17.56
N GLU A 299 2.15 -5.99 -18.38
CA GLU A 299 1.13 -6.41 -19.32
C GLU A 299 1.69 -7.49 -20.27
N THR A 300 1.03 -8.65 -20.23
CA THR A 300 1.21 -9.72 -21.22
C THR A 300 -0.08 -9.88 -21.98
N GLU A 301 -0.05 -9.68 -23.30
CA GLU A 301 -1.23 -9.90 -24.14
C GLU A 301 -1.82 -11.29 -23.90
N ALA A 302 -3.15 -11.36 -23.79
CA ALA A 302 -3.86 -12.62 -23.67
C ALA A 302 -3.49 -13.54 -24.84
N PRO A 303 -3.19 -14.84 -24.59
CA PRO A 303 -2.80 -15.78 -25.65
C PRO A 303 -3.80 -15.87 -26.80
N ILE A 304 -5.08 -15.55 -26.56
CA ILE A 304 -6.14 -15.59 -27.57
C ILE A 304 -6.07 -14.44 -28.59
N THR A 305 -5.48 -13.30 -28.22
CA THR A 305 -5.35 -12.13 -29.10
C THR A 305 -3.96 -12.02 -29.73
N ARG A 306 -2.97 -12.73 -29.20
CA ARG A 306 -1.59 -12.75 -29.73
C ARG A 306 -1.41 -13.87 -30.76
N PRO A 307 -1.07 -13.56 -32.02
CA PRO A 307 -0.74 -14.58 -33.01
C PRO A 307 0.37 -15.55 -32.54
N ASP A 308 0.18 -16.86 -32.75
CA ASP A 308 1.09 -17.93 -32.27
C ASP A 308 2.57 -17.76 -32.68
N HIS A 309 2.85 -16.99 -33.73
CA HIS A 309 4.20 -16.76 -34.25
C HIS A 309 4.90 -15.53 -33.64
N LEU A 310 4.21 -14.72 -32.83
CA LEU A 310 4.77 -13.54 -32.19
C LEU A 310 5.35 -13.89 -30.82
N ASN A 311 6.68 -13.87 -30.72
CA ASN A 311 7.40 -14.05 -29.46
C ASN A 311 7.36 -12.79 -28.58
N PHE A 312 7.21 -11.62 -29.18
CA PHE A 312 7.17 -10.32 -28.50
C PHE A 312 6.24 -9.38 -29.25
N ASP A 313 5.34 -8.72 -28.53
CA ASP A 313 4.47 -7.70 -29.07
C ASP A 313 4.87 -6.30 -28.54
N PRO A 314 5.33 -5.39 -29.41
CA PRO A 314 5.65 -4.02 -29.01
C PRO A 314 4.42 -3.11 -28.86
N ARG A 315 3.21 -3.56 -29.22
CA ARG A 315 1.98 -2.74 -29.26
C ARG A 315 1.32 -2.63 -27.88
N ARG A 316 2.07 -2.18 -26.90
CA ARG A 316 1.58 -1.94 -25.54
C ARG A 316 1.06 -0.51 -25.39
N MET A 317 0.32 -0.27 -24.33
CA MET A 317 -0.06 1.08 -23.92
C MET A 317 1.19 1.96 -23.75
N ASP A 318 1.13 3.21 -24.21
CA ASP A 318 2.19 4.17 -23.94
C ASP A 318 2.19 4.59 -22.46
N PHE A 319 3.35 4.92 -21.89
CA PHE A 319 3.43 5.33 -20.50
C PHE A 319 2.59 6.58 -20.19
N GLY A 320 2.46 7.53 -21.13
CA GLY A 320 1.58 8.68 -20.96
C GLY A 320 0.10 8.31 -20.88
N ASP A 321 -0.34 7.36 -21.72
CA ASP A 321 -1.71 6.84 -21.68
C ASP A 321 -1.97 6.06 -20.37
N TYR A 322 -0.98 5.30 -19.91
CA TYR A 322 -1.03 4.61 -18.62
C TYR A 322 -1.11 5.58 -17.45
N LEU A 323 -0.31 6.65 -17.45
CA LEU A 323 -0.37 7.68 -16.40
C LEU A 323 -1.71 8.44 -16.43
N TYR A 324 -2.30 8.68 -17.60
CA TYR A 324 -3.62 9.29 -17.70
C TYR A 324 -4.74 8.36 -17.21
N ARG A 325 -4.64 7.05 -17.47
CA ARG A 325 -5.67 6.04 -17.17
C ARG A 325 -5.10 4.77 -16.50
N PRO A 326 -4.47 4.87 -15.33
CA PRO A 326 -3.98 3.68 -14.63
C PRO A 326 -5.17 2.88 -14.09
N LEU A 327 -5.26 1.59 -14.42
CA LEU A 327 -6.27 0.73 -13.81
C LEU A 327 -5.96 0.58 -12.32
N HIS A 328 -6.97 0.86 -11.49
CA HIS A 328 -6.95 0.56 -10.06
C HIS A 328 -7.65 -0.78 -9.78
N GLU A 329 -7.61 -1.67 -10.78
CA GLU A 329 -7.77 -3.10 -10.63
C GLU A 329 -6.38 -3.73 -10.66
N PHE A 330 -6.06 -4.51 -9.63
CA PHE A 330 -4.71 -4.98 -9.39
C PHE A 330 -4.61 -6.48 -9.68
N ALA A 331 -3.44 -6.94 -10.08
CA ALA A 331 -3.18 -8.37 -10.22
C ALA A 331 -3.39 -9.12 -8.89
N ASN A 332 -3.73 -10.41 -8.98
CA ASN A 332 -3.99 -11.29 -7.83
C ASN A 332 -5.12 -10.81 -6.90
N THR A 333 -6.13 -10.14 -7.44
CA THR A 333 -7.38 -9.85 -6.75
C THR A 333 -8.42 -10.91 -7.10
N ASP A 334 -9.34 -11.21 -6.17
CA ASP A 334 -10.47 -12.13 -6.39
C ASP A 334 -11.56 -11.54 -7.34
N ALA A 335 -11.26 -10.46 -8.07
CA ALA A 335 -12.16 -9.73 -8.95
C ALA A 335 -12.42 -10.47 -10.29
N GLU A 336 -12.59 -11.79 -10.23
CA GLU A 336 -12.80 -12.68 -11.37
C GLU A 336 -14.09 -12.33 -12.15
N THR A 337 -14.99 -11.51 -11.59
CA THR A 337 -16.36 -11.32 -12.09
C THR A 337 -16.72 -9.92 -12.59
N THR A 338 -15.92 -8.86 -12.37
CA THR A 338 -16.39 -7.48 -12.59
C THR A 338 -15.66 -6.68 -13.67
N THR A 339 -14.50 -7.12 -14.15
CA THR A 339 -13.75 -6.37 -15.18
C THR A 339 -13.48 -7.23 -16.43
N ASN A 340 -13.54 -6.62 -17.62
CA ASN A 340 -13.15 -7.30 -18.87
C ASN A 340 -11.63 -7.55 -18.97
N PHE A 341 -10.88 -7.32 -17.89
CA PHE A 341 -9.46 -7.61 -17.79
C PHE A 341 -9.34 -8.98 -17.13
N GLY A 342 -8.79 -9.96 -17.87
CA GLY A 342 -8.60 -11.30 -17.33
C GLY A 342 -7.69 -11.27 -16.10
N SER A 343 -7.95 -12.15 -15.12
CA SER A 343 -7.10 -12.31 -13.95
C SER A 343 -5.65 -12.61 -14.36
N SER A 344 -4.71 -11.79 -13.89
CA SER A 344 -3.28 -12.02 -14.11
C SER A 344 -2.65 -12.58 -12.83
N GLU A 345 -3.03 -13.80 -12.46
CA GLU A 345 -2.51 -14.44 -11.26
C GLU A 345 -1.00 -14.71 -11.43
N ARG A 346 -0.18 -14.14 -10.55
CA ARG A 346 1.24 -14.46 -10.39
C ARG A 346 1.41 -15.39 -9.22
N THR A 347 1.84 -16.60 -9.53
CA THR A 347 2.22 -17.63 -8.57
C THR A 347 3.74 -17.70 -8.43
N CYS A 348 4.24 -18.52 -7.51
CA CYS A 348 5.67 -18.75 -7.30
C CYS A 348 6.45 -19.05 -8.60
N VAL A 349 5.86 -19.80 -9.55
CA VAL A 349 6.55 -20.22 -10.79
C VAL A 349 6.69 -19.10 -11.82
N ASN A 350 5.96 -17.99 -11.66
CA ASN A 350 6.11 -16.82 -12.54
C ASN A 350 7.43 -16.07 -12.29
N CYS A 351 8.03 -16.24 -11.11
CA CYS A 351 9.31 -15.60 -10.73
C CYS A 351 10.42 -16.61 -10.44
N HIS A 352 10.08 -17.85 -10.08
CA HIS A 352 11.06 -18.89 -9.72
C HIS A 352 11.06 -20.06 -10.69
N ASP A 353 12.26 -20.45 -11.13
CA ASP A 353 12.48 -21.70 -11.84
C ASP A 353 12.78 -22.84 -10.86
N ALA A 354 11.78 -23.67 -10.59
CA ALA A 354 11.94 -24.85 -9.75
C ALA A 354 12.83 -25.93 -10.41
N GLY A 355 12.86 -26.00 -11.74
CA GLY A 355 13.58 -27.04 -12.49
C GLY A 355 15.10 -26.93 -12.34
N SER A 356 15.64 -25.72 -12.25
CA SER A 356 17.09 -25.50 -12.05
C SER A 356 17.57 -25.75 -10.63
N THR A 357 16.67 -25.73 -9.63
CA THR A 357 17.03 -25.76 -8.20
C THR A 357 16.62 -27.06 -7.50
N HIS A 358 15.55 -27.72 -7.93
CA HIS A 358 14.98 -28.91 -7.31
C HIS A 358 15.41 -30.22 -7.99
N THR A 359 16.68 -30.30 -8.41
CA THR A 359 17.27 -31.51 -9.05
C THR A 359 17.29 -32.74 -8.12
N TRP A 360 17.13 -32.52 -6.82
CA TRP A 360 17.02 -33.55 -5.79
C TRP A 360 15.63 -34.19 -5.71
N LEU A 361 14.59 -33.53 -6.22
CA LEU A 361 13.20 -33.99 -6.12
C LEU A 361 12.86 -34.89 -7.32
N PRO A 362 12.58 -36.19 -7.14
CA PRO A 362 12.22 -37.07 -8.25
C PRO A 362 10.95 -36.57 -8.92
N TYR A 363 10.86 -36.57 -10.26
CA TYR A 363 9.69 -36.09 -10.99
C TYR A 363 9.26 -34.67 -10.56
N THR A 364 10.20 -33.71 -10.55
CA THR A 364 10.00 -32.32 -10.09
C THR A 364 8.73 -31.69 -10.65
N GLU A 365 8.51 -31.77 -11.98
CA GLU A 365 7.32 -31.20 -12.63
C GLU A 365 6.01 -31.77 -12.07
N ARG A 366 5.95 -33.08 -11.82
CA ARG A 366 4.74 -33.71 -11.29
C ARG A 366 4.45 -33.24 -9.86
N HIS A 367 5.49 -33.00 -9.06
CA HIS A 367 5.32 -32.51 -7.69
C HIS A 367 4.79 -31.09 -7.67
N ILE A 368 5.42 -30.18 -8.41
CA ILE A 368 5.03 -28.76 -8.43
C ILE A 368 3.67 -28.53 -9.10
N ASN A 369 3.24 -29.41 -10.00
CA ASN A 369 1.88 -29.36 -10.57
C ASN A 369 0.79 -29.86 -9.61
N ALA A 370 1.17 -30.59 -8.55
CA ALA A 370 0.21 -31.21 -7.63
C ALA A 370 0.20 -30.55 -6.23
N LEU A 371 1.28 -29.87 -5.85
CA LEU A 371 1.44 -29.25 -4.54
C LEU A 371 1.85 -27.79 -4.71
N ALA A 372 1.21 -26.92 -3.93
CA ALA A 372 1.58 -25.52 -3.81
C ALA A 372 2.96 -25.39 -3.14
N CYS A 373 3.77 -24.40 -3.55
CA CYS A 373 5.14 -24.21 -3.07
C CYS A 373 5.19 -23.96 -1.56
N GLU A 374 4.17 -23.28 -1.06
CA GLU A 374 3.90 -22.91 0.32
C GLU A 374 3.83 -24.13 1.23
N THR A 375 3.39 -25.28 0.71
CA THR A 375 3.36 -26.55 1.46
C THR A 375 4.72 -26.92 2.05
N CYS A 376 5.80 -26.60 1.33
CA CYS A 376 7.17 -26.91 1.75
C CYS A 376 7.93 -25.69 2.27
N HIS A 377 7.69 -24.50 1.69
CA HIS A 377 8.47 -23.29 2.00
C HIS A 377 7.83 -22.40 3.07
N ILE A 378 6.51 -22.47 3.24
CA ILE A 378 5.73 -21.70 4.22
C ILE A 378 4.76 -22.65 4.97
N PRO A 379 5.25 -23.77 5.54
CA PRO A 379 4.36 -24.76 6.16
C PRO A 379 3.70 -24.25 7.45
N GLN A 380 4.18 -23.13 7.98
CA GLN A 380 3.69 -22.51 9.21
C GLN A 380 3.92 -21.01 9.18
N LEU A 381 2.89 -20.26 9.57
CA LEU A 381 2.96 -18.83 9.88
C LEU A 381 3.22 -18.63 11.37
N TYR A 382 4.00 -17.60 11.71
CA TYR A 382 4.45 -17.33 13.09
C TYR A 382 3.90 -16.02 13.64
N GLY A 383 3.09 -15.28 12.86
CA GLY A 383 2.33 -14.17 13.41
C GLY A 383 1.23 -14.68 14.35
N PRO A 384 0.88 -13.90 15.40
CA PRO A 384 -0.25 -14.24 16.26
C PRO A 384 -1.55 -14.14 15.45
N ALA A 385 -2.41 -15.15 15.59
CA ALA A 385 -3.77 -15.13 15.08
C ALA A 385 -4.76 -15.11 16.26
N VAL A 386 -5.89 -14.43 16.07
CA VAL A 386 -6.99 -14.36 17.04
C VAL A 386 -7.59 -15.74 17.19
N GLU A 387 -7.59 -16.22 18.42
CA GLU A 387 -8.31 -17.40 18.84
C GLU A 387 -9.58 -16.96 19.57
N SER A 388 -10.75 -17.32 19.03
CA SER A 388 -12.01 -17.18 19.74
C SER A 388 -12.29 -18.46 20.53
N VAL A 389 -12.29 -18.36 21.85
CA VAL A 389 -12.67 -19.45 22.74
C VAL A 389 -14.11 -19.21 23.19
N ASP A 390 -15.04 -20.03 22.71
CA ASP A 390 -16.42 -20.01 23.19
C ASP A 390 -16.49 -20.69 24.57
N TRP A 391 -16.49 -19.88 25.63
CA TRP A 391 -16.62 -20.33 27.02
C TRP A 391 -17.96 -20.99 27.33
N THR A 392 -18.93 -20.96 26.41
CA THR A 392 -20.22 -21.66 26.54
C THR A 392 -20.21 -23.05 25.91
N ALA A 393 -19.19 -23.37 25.09
CA ALA A 393 -18.99 -24.69 24.55
C ALA A 393 -18.40 -25.62 25.61
N LEU A 394 -19.15 -26.67 25.98
CA LEU A 394 -18.66 -27.73 26.86
C LEU A 394 -17.54 -28.51 26.15
N LEU A 395 -16.35 -28.49 26.72
CA LEU A 395 -15.23 -29.29 26.25
C LEU A 395 -15.39 -30.75 26.75
N PRO A 396 -14.70 -31.74 26.14
CA PRO A 396 -14.80 -33.15 26.55
C PRO A 396 -14.45 -33.43 28.03
N ASP A 397 -13.79 -32.49 28.70
CA ASP A 397 -13.42 -32.52 30.12
C ASP A 397 -14.40 -31.82 31.06
N GLY A 398 -15.46 -31.19 30.54
CA GLY A 398 -16.57 -30.60 31.31
C GLY A 398 -16.58 -29.09 31.34
#